data_AF-A0A9W4LLL3-F1
#
_entry.id   AF-A0A9W4LLL3-F1
#
_cell.length_a   1.000
_cell.length_b   1.000
_cell.length_c   1.000
_cell.angle_alpha   90.00
_cell.angle_beta   90.00
_cell.angle_gamma   90.00
#
_symmetry.space_group_name_H-M   'P 1'
#
loop_
_entity.id
_entity.type
_entity.pdbx_description
1 polymer ?
#
loop_
_entity_poly.entity_id
_entity_poly.type
_entity_poly.pdbx_seq_one_letter_code
_entity_poly.pdbx_strand_id
1 'polypeptide(L)'
;MRRRALILGGADSVWRDEKAARKLAKFHATIAVNDAGAAYSGPVDILATLHPEKLGRWIAERRERRFPSFGRIAAHAGNGTTGRRGEPPADISTDYRWPGMSVSGSSGLFAVKVAIEQGFDRIVLCGVPMEPAGAHFFDPRAWKECEIFKEAWITALPHIAEKTRSMGGWTQELLGPATRDWLSQ
;
A
#
# COMPACT_ATOMS: atom_id res chain seq x y z
N MET A 1 -18.62 2.32 -13.62
CA MET A 1 -18.31 1.01 -13.02
C MET A 1 -17.35 1.22 -11.85
N ARG A 2 -17.55 0.51 -10.73
CA ARG A 2 -16.66 0.54 -9.56
C ARG A 2 -15.26 0.04 -9.93
N ARG A 3 -14.22 0.72 -9.47
CA ARG A 3 -12.82 0.36 -9.74
C ARG A 3 -12.18 -0.23 -8.48
N ARG A 4 -11.95 -1.54 -8.56
CA ARG A 4 -11.32 -2.36 -7.53
C ARG A 4 -9.79 -2.34 -7.60
N ALA A 5 -9.12 -2.06 -6.48
CA ALA A 5 -7.67 -2.15 -6.31
C ALA A 5 -7.31 -3.09 -5.16
N LEU A 6 -6.22 -3.82 -5.34
CA LEU A 6 -5.59 -4.63 -4.30
C LEU A 6 -4.29 -3.94 -3.87
N ILE A 7 -4.14 -3.64 -2.57
CA ILE A 7 -2.92 -3.07 -2.02
C ILE A 7 -2.11 -4.17 -1.35
N LEU A 8 -0.83 -4.30 -1.72
CA LEU A 8 0.12 -5.23 -1.13
C LEU A 8 1.08 -4.49 -0.19
N GLY A 9 0.83 -4.62 1.12
CA GLY A 9 1.63 -4.06 2.19
C GLY A 9 2.87 -4.88 2.53
N GLY A 10 3.55 -4.51 3.62
CA GLY A 10 4.83 -5.09 4.01
C GLY A 10 4.77 -6.17 5.10
N ALA A 11 3.61 -6.46 5.69
CA ALA A 11 3.53 -7.44 6.77
C ALA A 11 3.74 -8.88 6.28
N ASP A 12 4.16 -9.76 7.18
CA ASP A 12 4.32 -11.20 6.96
C ASP A 12 3.06 -11.87 6.36
N SER A 13 1.87 -11.38 6.71
CA SER A 13 0.59 -11.86 6.23
C SER A 13 0.30 -11.56 4.76
N VAL A 14 1.06 -10.65 4.12
CA VAL A 14 0.71 -10.07 2.80
C VAL A 14 0.37 -11.12 1.74
N TRP A 15 1.15 -12.19 1.62
CA TRP A 15 0.95 -13.20 0.58
C TRP A 15 -0.25 -14.11 0.86
N ARG A 16 -0.58 -14.35 2.12
CA ARG A 16 -1.81 -15.09 2.50
C ARG A 16 -3.03 -14.22 2.24
N ASP A 17 -2.96 -12.96 2.62
CA ASP A 17 -4.04 -11.99 2.48
C ASP A 17 -4.34 -11.72 1.00
N GLU A 18 -3.30 -11.56 0.17
CA GLU A 18 -3.39 -11.39 -1.29
C GLU A 18 -4.15 -12.55 -1.94
N LYS A 19 -3.76 -13.79 -1.61
CA LYS A 19 -4.43 -14.99 -2.13
C LYS A 19 -5.88 -15.06 -1.68
N ALA A 20 -6.17 -14.73 -0.44
CA ALA A 20 -7.53 -14.71 0.09
C ALA A 20 -8.39 -13.63 -0.58
N ALA A 21 -7.88 -12.42 -0.75
CA ALA A 21 -8.57 -11.32 -1.41
C ALA A 21 -8.89 -11.65 -2.88
N ARG A 22 -7.95 -12.24 -3.62
CA ARG A 22 -8.18 -12.66 -5.02
C ARG A 22 -9.24 -13.74 -5.18
N LYS A 23 -9.53 -14.53 -4.14
CA LYS A 23 -10.67 -15.47 -4.15
C LYS A 23 -12.00 -14.74 -4.07
N LEU A 24 -12.06 -13.55 -3.46
CA LEU A 24 -13.29 -12.78 -3.30
C LEU A 24 -13.73 -12.13 -4.62
N ALA A 25 -12.79 -11.56 -5.39
CA ALA A 25 -13.10 -10.86 -6.63
C ALA A 25 -11.89 -10.72 -7.58
N LYS A 26 -12.18 -10.38 -8.83
CA LYS A 26 -11.18 -9.81 -9.76
C LYS A 26 -10.89 -8.35 -9.41
N PHE A 27 -9.62 -7.94 -9.49
CA PHE A 27 -9.17 -6.57 -9.26
C PHE A 27 -8.70 -5.96 -10.58
N HIS A 28 -8.89 -4.65 -10.73
CA HIS A 28 -8.46 -3.92 -11.93
C HIS A 28 -7.03 -3.41 -11.82
N ALA A 29 -6.50 -3.32 -10.59
CA ALA A 29 -5.11 -2.96 -10.35
C ALA A 29 -4.56 -3.61 -9.09
N THR A 30 -3.25 -3.86 -9.11
CA THR A 30 -2.43 -4.22 -7.96
C THR A 30 -1.50 -3.04 -7.66
N ILE A 31 -1.59 -2.52 -6.45
CA ILE A 31 -0.75 -1.43 -5.94
C ILE A 31 0.16 -2.03 -4.88
N ALA A 32 1.46 -2.11 -5.14
CA ALA A 32 2.40 -2.69 -4.19
C ALA A 32 3.14 -1.60 -3.42
N VAL A 33 3.47 -1.89 -2.16
CA VAL A 33 4.13 -0.95 -1.26
C VAL A 33 5.56 -1.39 -1.00
N ASN A 34 6.52 -0.51 -1.29
CA ASN A 34 7.94 -0.70 -0.98
C ASN A 34 8.46 -2.09 -1.44
N ASP A 35 9.08 -2.85 -0.52
CA ASP A 35 9.66 -4.18 -0.76
C ASP A 35 8.65 -5.20 -1.27
N ALA A 36 7.35 -5.05 -0.97
CA ALA A 36 6.32 -5.91 -1.55
C ALA A 36 6.26 -5.76 -3.08
N GLY A 37 6.55 -4.57 -3.59
CA GLY A 37 6.69 -4.31 -5.01
C GLY A 37 7.86 -5.08 -5.63
N ALA A 38 9.00 -5.16 -4.97
CA ALA A 38 10.13 -5.95 -5.46
C ALA A 38 9.87 -7.47 -5.37
N ALA A 39 9.19 -7.91 -4.31
CA ALA A 39 8.99 -9.32 -4.01
C ALA A 39 7.85 -9.99 -4.79
N TYR A 40 6.79 -9.26 -5.15
CA TYR A 40 5.61 -9.82 -5.80
C TYR A 40 5.89 -10.22 -7.26
N SER A 41 5.73 -11.50 -7.61
CA SER A 41 6.03 -11.98 -8.97
C SER A 41 5.03 -11.53 -10.04
N GLY A 42 3.83 -11.12 -9.63
CA GLY A 42 2.78 -10.67 -10.54
C GLY A 42 2.97 -9.24 -11.06
N PRO A 43 2.06 -8.78 -11.94
CA PRO A 43 2.00 -7.40 -12.38
C PRO A 43 1.75 -6.44 -11.20
N VAL A 44 2.46 -5.32 -11.21
CA VAL A 44 2.29 -4.22 -10.28
C VAL A 44 1.97 -2.98 -11.10
N ASP A 45 0.71 -2.57 -11.09
CA ASP A 45 0.22 -1.42 -11.85
C ASP A 45 0.78 -0.11 -11.27
N ILE A 46 0.89 -0.03 -9.94
CA ILE A 46 1.47 1.12 -9.24
C ILE A 46 2.36 0.63 -8.10
N LEU A 47 3.62 1.06 -8.08
CA LEU A 47 4.45 1.01 -6.87
C LEU A 47 4.21 2.28 -6.07
N ALA A 48 3.71 2.17 -4.84
CA ALA A 48 3.55 3.31 -3.93
C ALA A 48 4.63 3.29 -2.85
N THR A 49 5.30 4.43 -2.64
CA THR A 49 6.38 4.50 -1.65
C THR A 49 6.50 5.87 -0.98
N LEU A 50 6.88 5.84 0.31
CA LEU A 50 7.41 7.02 1.01
C LEU A 50 8.95 7.09 1.00
N HIS A 51 9.60 6.13 0.34
CA HIS A 51 11.04 5.94 0.32
C HIS A 51 11.57 5.93 -1.12
N PRO A 52 11.45 7.03 -1.87
CA PRO A 52 11.92 7.09 -3.26
C PRO A 52 13.43 6.80 -3.38
N GLU A 53 14.20 7.00 -2.31
CA GLU A 53 15.63 6.68 -2.23
C GLU A 53 15.94 5.19 -2.39
N LYS A 54 14.92 4.31 -2.39
CA LYS A 54 15.06 2.86 -2.57
C LYS A 54 14.57 2.34 -3.92
N LEU A 55 14.07 3.23 -4.80
CA LEU A 55 13.42 2.82 -6.06
C LEU A 55 14.34 1.99 -6.97
N GLY A 56 15.59 2.42 -7.13
CA GLY A 56 16.59 1.81 -7.99
C GLY A 56 16.91 0.39 -7.54
N ARG A 57 16.99 0.18 -6.23
CA ARG A 57 17.10 -1.17 -5.64
C ARG A 57 15.90 -2.03 -6.01
N TRP A 58 14.67 -1.58 -5.78
CA TRP A 58 13.48 -2.40 -6.07
C TRP A 58 13.29 -2.69 -7.56
N ILE A 59 13.61 -1.72 -8.43
CA ILE A 59 13.60 -1.91 -9.89
C ILE A 59 14.66 -2.94 -10.32
N ALA A 60 15.87 -2.85 -9.77
CA ALA A 60 16.93 -3.81 -10.04
C ALA A 60 16.55 -5.22 -9.58
N GLU A 61 15.99 -5.36 -8.37
CA GLU A 61 15.54 -6.65 -7.83
C GLU A 61 14.45 -7.29 -8.70
N ARG A 62 13.46 -6.53 -9.19
CA ARG A 62 12.45 -7.08 -10.12
C ARG A 62 13.06 -7.53 -11.44
N ARG A 63 13.97 -6.73 -11.99
CA ARG A 63 14.67 -7.05 -13.24
C ARG A 63 15.48 -8.33 -13.11
N GLU A 64 16.24 -8.48 -12.02
CA GLU A 64 17.01 -9.68 -11.73
C GLU A 64 16.12 -10.92 -11.62
N ARG A 65 14.98 -10.79 -10.95
CA ARG A 65 13.97 -11.86 -10.82
C ARG A 65 13.13 -12.11 -12.08
N ARG A 66 13.35 -11.32 -13.14
CA ARG A 66 12.57 -11.35 -14.40
C ARG A 66 11.07 -11.15 -14.18
N PHE A 67 10.70 -10.39 -13.16
CA PHE A 67 9.31 -10.00 -12.94
C PHE A 67 8.93 -8.82 -13.86
N PRO A 68 7.63 -8.63 -14.19
CA PRO A 68 7.20 -7.48 -15.00
C PRO A 68 7.67 -6.15 -14.41
N SER A 69 7.96 -5.13 -15.20
CA SER A 69 8.26 -3.79 -14.66
C SER A 69 7.06 -3.20 -13.93
N PHE A 70 7.29 -2.21 -13.07
CA PHE A 70 6.21 -1.39 -12.51
C PHE A 70 5.50 -0.64 -13.64
N GLY A 71 4.17 -0.57 -13.60
CA GLY A 71 3.39 0.22 -14.55
C GLY A 71 3.62 1.72 -14.34
N ARG A 72 3.46 2.17 -13.09
CA ARG A 72 3.72 3.54 -12.63
C ARG A 72 4.34 3.54 -11.24
N ILE A 73 5.02 4.62 -10.88
CA ILE A 73 5.62 4.85 -9.56
C ILE A 73 4.94 6.06 -8.91
N ALA A 74 4.44 5.88 -7.70
CA ALA A 74 3.87 6.92 -6.86
C ALA A 74 4.77 7.18 -5.64
N ALA A 75 5.16 8.44 -5.47
CA ALA A 75 5.91 8.91 -4.31
C ALA A 75 5.28 10.17 -3.73
N HIS A 76 5.63 10.52 -2.48
CA HIS A 76 5.06 11.72 -1.89
C HIS A 76 5.63 13.02 -2.49
N ALA A 77 4.82 14.08 -2.44
CA ALA A 77 5.22 15.44 -2.78
C ALA A 77 6.27 15.95 -1.77
N GLY A 78 7.15 16.85 -2.21
CA GLY A 78 8.26 17.35 -1.38
C GLY A 78 9.50 16.44 -1.36
N ASN A 79 9.50 15.35 -2.14
CA ASN A 79 10.69 14.57 -2.46
C ASN A 79 11.61 15.34 -3.41
N GLY A 80 12.32 16.33 -2.87
CA GLY A 80 13.32 17.13 -3.56
C GLY A 80 14.51 16.31 -4.06
N THR A 81 15.35 16.94 -4.86
CA THR A 81 16.55 16.37 -5.51
C THR A 81 17.54 15.68 -4.56
N THR A 82 17.48 15.93 -3.25
CA THR A 82 18.30 15.28 -2.22
C THR A 82 17.90 13.83 -1.95
N GLY A 83 16.61 13.49 -1.98
CA GLY A 83 16.12 12.11 -1.81
C GLY A 83 16.17 11.27 -3.09
N ARG A 84 16.50 11.88 -4.24
CA ARG A 84 16.48 11.24 -5.56
C ARG A 84 17.84 11.15 -6.26
N ARG A 85 18.97 11.39 -5.58
CA ARG A 85 20.28 11.39 -6.28
C ARG A 85 20.54 10.02 -6.92
N GLY A 86 20.35 9.94 -8.24
CA GLY A 86 20.51 8.72 -9.04
C GLY A 86 19.24 7.86 -9.17
N GLU A 87 18.12 8.27 -8.57
CA GLU A 87 16.89 7.48 -8.54
C GLU A 87 15.89 7.88 -9.63
N PRO A 88 15.14 6.90 -10.20
CA PRO A 88 14.12 7.19 -11.20
C PRO A 88 13.04 8.17 -10.70
N PRO A 89 12.50 9.04 -11.56
CA PRO A 89 11.42 9.93 -11.19
C PRO A 89 10.12 9.14 -10.90
N ALA A 90 9.29 9.67 -9.99
CA ALA A 90 7.93 9.18 -9.80
C ALA A 90 6.98 9.75 -10.86
N ASP A 91 6.08 8.91 -11.39
CA ASP A 91 5.01 9.28 -12.31
C ASP A 91 3.82 9.96 -11.61
N ILE A 92 3.65 9.68 -10.32
CA ILE A 92 2.61 10.25 -9.46
C ILE A 92 3.30 10.89 -8.25
N SER A 93 2.98 12.16 -8.00
CA SER A 93 3.45 12.92 -6.83
C SER A 93 2.26 13.55 -6.12
N THR A 94 2.05 13.22 -4.84
CA THR A 94 0.93 13.73 -4.03
C THR A 94 1.33 13.86 -2.56
N ASP A 95 0.71 14.74 -1.77
CA ASP A 95 0.99 14.82 -0.33
C ASP A 95 0.69 13.46 0.32
N TYR A 96 1.52 13.01 1.27
CA TYR A 96 1.25 11.78 2.01
C TYR A 96 0.25 11.97 3.14
N ARG A 97 -0.11 13.22 3.47
CA ARG A 97 -1.04 13.59 4.54
C ARG A 97 -2.45 13.78 4.03
N TRP A 98 -3.41 13.44 4.88
CA TRP A 98 -4.82 13.82 4.76
C TRP A 98 -5.08 15.11 5.54
N PRO A 99 -6.16 15.85 5.23
CA PRO A 99 -6.57 17.00 6.04
C PRO A 99 -6.63 16.66 7.53
N GLY A 100 -6.00 17.49 8.37
CA GLY A 100 -5.92 17.28 9.81
C GLY A 100 -4.74 16.42 10.31
N MET A 101 -3.97 15.79 9.42
CA MET A 101 -2.80 15.01 9.84
C MET A 101 -1.57 15.90 10.08
N SER A 102 -0.98 15.76 11.27
CA SER A 102 0.30 16.38 11.65
C SER A 102 1.51 15.49 11.33
N VAL A 103 1.31 14.17 11.24
CA VAL A 103 2.34 13.14 11.00
C VAL A 103 1.98 12.22 9.83
N SER A 104 2.89 11.35 9.41
CA SER A 104 2.62 10.30 8.39
C SER A 104 1.83 9.14 8.99
N GLY A 105 1.06 8.39 8.19
CA GLY A 105 0.25 7.25 8.63
C GLY A 105 0.65 5.88 8.08
N SER A 106 1.93 5.69 7.76
CA SER A 106 2.54 4.54 7.06
C SER A 106 2.45 4.58 5.53
N SER A 107 3.34 3.84 4.87
CA SER A 107 3.30 3.66 3.41
C SER A 107 2.03 2.91 2.94
N GLY A 108 1.39 2.12 3.81
CA GLY A 108 0.11 1.47 3.53
C GLY A 108 -1.04 2.49 3.40
N LEU A 109 -1.11 3.47 4.31
CA LEU A 109 -2.11 4.55 4.22
C LEU A 109 -1.83 5.45 3.02
N PHE A 110 -0.56 5.73 2.71
CA PHE A 110 -0.19 6.45 1.50
C PHE A 110 -0.69 5.74 0.23
N ALA A 111 -0.54 4.41 0.15
CA ALA A 111 -1.06 3.63 -0.97
C ALA A 111 -2.59 3.72 -1.11
N VAL A 112 -3.33 3.82 -0.01
CA VAL A 112 -4.79 4.09 -0.04
C VAL A 112 -5.08 5.45 -0.67
N LYS A 113 -4.36 6.49 -0.26
CA LYS A 113 -4.50 7.83 -0.85
C LYS A 113 -4.23 7.82 -2.35
N VAL A 114 -3.12 7.21 -2.77
CA VAL A 114 -2.80 7.02 -4.19
C VAL A 114 -3.94 6.29 -4.91
N ALA A 115 -4.46 5.19 -4.35
CA ALA A 115 -5.56 4.45 -4.96
C ALA A 115 -6.82 5.31 -5.15
N ILE A 116 -7.23 6.06 -4.11
CA ILE A 116 -8.40 6.93 -4.18
C ILE A 116 -8.21 8.03 -5.23
N GLU A 117 -7.05 8.67 -5.26
CA GLU A 117 -6.73 9.73 -6.23
C GLU A 117 -6.62 9.22 -7.67
N GLN A 118 -6.30 7.93 -7.86
CA GLN A 118 -6.34 7.27 -9.16
C GLN A 118 -7.74 6.74 -9.54
N GLY A 119 -8.76 7.05 -8.74
CA GLY A 119 -10.17 6.76 -9.03
C GLY A 119 -10.62 5.34 -8.65
N PHE A 120 -9.91 4.68 -7.73
CA PHE A 120 -10.37 3.41 -7.14
C PHE A 120 -11.28 3.67 -5.94
N ASP A 121 -12.35 2.89 -5.82
CA ASP A 121 -13.39 3.06 -4.79
C ASP A 121 -13.78 1.75 -4.09
N ARG A 122 -13.07 0.67 -4.42
CA ARG A 122 -13.12 -0.63 -3.75
C ARG A 122 -11.68 -1.13 -3.54
N ILE A 123 -11.08 -0.70 -2.45
CA ILE A 123 -9.67 -0.93 -2.12
C ILE A 123 -9.58 -1.99 -1.03
N VAL A 124 -8.77 -3.02 -1.26
CA VAL A 124 -8.51 -4.07 -0.26
C VAL A 124 -7.05 -4.02 0.17
N LEU A 125 -6.82 -3.84 1.47
CA LEU A 125 -5.50 -3.91 2.10
C LEU A 125 -5.12 -5.37 2.39
N CYS A 126 -3.97 -5.80 1.88
CA CYS A 126 -3.36 -7.08 2.21
C CYS A 126 -2.01 -6.81 2.88
N GLY A 127 -1.74 -7.42 4.04
CA GLY A 127 -0.46 -7.21 4.74
C GLY A 127 -0.27 -5.79 5.30
N VAL A 128 -1.34 -5.17 5.79
CA VAL A 128 -1.31 -3.87 6.50
C VAL A 128 -2.04 -3.97 7.85
N PRO A 129 -1.68 -4.91 8.74
CA PRO A 129 -2.43 -5.17 9.97
C PRO A 129 -2.29 -4.04 11.01
N MET A 130 -1.17 -3.29 11.03
CA MET A 130 -0.83 -2.29 12.06
C MET A 130 -0.83 -2.88 13.48
N GLU A 131 -0.19 -4.04 13.64
CA GLU A 131 -0.07 -4.76 14.90
C GLU A 131 1.40 -4.79 15.38
N PRO A 132 1.72 -4.37 16.61
CA PRO A 132 3.10 -4.26 17.10
C PRO A 132 3.85 -5.59 17.18
N ALA A 133 3.11 -6.67 17.43
CA ALA A 133 3.66 -8.02 17.50
C ALA A 133 3.89 -8.63 16.10
N GLY A 134 3.35 -7.99 15.05
CA GLY A 134 3.54 -8.41 13.67
C GLY A 134 4.94 -8.07 13.15
N ALA A 135 5.35 -8.79 12.12
CA ALA A 135 6.64 -8.64 11.47
C ALA A 135 6.46 -8.22 9.99
N HIS A 136 7.54 -7.73 9.37
CA HIS A 136 7.58 -7.61 7.93
C HIS A 136 7.88 -8.96 7.28
N PHE A 137 7.41 -9.22 6.05
CA PHE A 137 7.67 -10.51 5.40
C PHE A 137 9.17 -10.77 5.13
N PHE A 138 9.99 -9.72 5.14
CA PHE A 138 11.43 -9.76 4.90
C PHE A 138 12.27 -9.54 6.17
N ASP A 139 11.63 -9.24 7.31
CA ASP A 139 12.29 -8.98 8.57
C ASP A 139 11.43 -9.53 9.72
N PRO A 140 11.87 -10.59 10.42
CA PRO A 140 11.07 -11.28 11.43
C PRO A 140 10.90 -10.48 12.72
N ARG A 141 11.51 -9.30 12.84
CA ARG A 141 11.40 -8.46 14.05
C ARG A 141 10.01 -7.85 14.14
N ALA A 142 9.52 -7.78 15.38
CA ALA A 142 8.29 -7.09 15.72
C ALA A 142 8.37 -5.60 15.36
N TRP A 143 7.32 -5.06 14.74
CA TRP A 143 7.26 -3.67 14.27
C TRP A 143 6.47 -2.77 15.23
N LYS A 144 7.09 -2.43 16.36
CA LYS A 144 6.44 -1.65 17.43
C LYS A 144 6.12 -0.21 17.02
N GLU A 145 6.88 0.34 16.09
CA GLU A 145 6.70 1.69 15.56
C GLU A 145 5.36 1.84 14.83
N CYS A 146 4.65 0.74 14.51
CA CYS A 146 3.35 0.84 13.85
C CYS A 146 2.30 1.62 14.66
N GLU A 147 2.41 1.65 15.99
CA GLU A 147 1.46 2.35 16.87
C GLU A 147 1.40 3.85 16.58
N ILE A 148 2.54 4.48 16.26
CA ILE A 148 2.58 5.94 16.00
C ILE A 148 1.78 6.32 14.75
N PHE A 149 1.50 5.35 13.86
CA PHE A 149 0.75 5.58 12.63
C PHE A 149 -0.77 5.49 12.82
N LYS A 150 -1.26 4.88 13.92
CA LYS A 150 -2.70 4.66 14.11
C LYS A 150 -3.50 5.96 14.20
N GLU A 151 -2.93 6.99 14.83
CA GLU A 151 -3.56 8.32 14.90
C GLU A 151 -3.86 8.85 13.49
N ALA A 152 -2.91 8.77 12.57
CA ALA A 152 -3.08 9.18 11.19
C ALA A 152 -4.15 8.36 10.43
N TRP A 153 -4.28 7.05 10.70
CA TRP A 153 -5.37 6.23 10.15
C TRP A 153 -6.74 6.70 10.66
N ILE A 154 -6.85 7.04 11.95
CA ILE A 154 -8.08 7.56 12.55
C ILE A 154 -8.42 8.92 11.94
N THR A 155 -7.45 9.83 11.81
CA THR A 155 -7.65 11.13 11.15
C THR A 155 -8.09 10.99 9.69
N ALA A 156 -7.54 10.01 8.96
CA ALA A 156 -7.90 9.74 7.57
C ALA A 156 -9.26 9.05 7.40
N LEU A 157 -9.84 8.50 8.48
CA LEU A 157 -11.03 7.66 8.44
C LEU A 157 -12.20 8.27 7.64
N PRO A 158 -12.57 9.57 7.82
CA PRO A 158 -13.66 10.19 7.06
C PRO A 158 -13.47 10.15 5.54
N HIS A 159 -12.23 10.02 5.07
CA HIS A 159 -11.90 9.99 3.65
C HIS A 159 -11.85 8.58 3.06
N ILE A 160 -11.53 7.57 3.89
CA ILE A 160 -11.20 6.22 3.44
C ILE A 160 -12.25 5.16 3.80
N ALA A 161 -13.09 5.40 4.81
CA ALA A 161 -13.98 4.41 5.43
C ALA A 161 -14.96 3.76 4.44
N GLU A 162 -15.44 4.48 3.44
CA GLU A 162 -16.39 3.92 2.45
C GLU A 162 -15.71 3.13 1.33
N LYS A 163 -14.41 3.37 1.12
CA LYS A 163 -13.68 2.93 -0.08
C LYS A 163 -12.69 1.82 0.21
N THR A 164 -12.36 1.58 1.48
CA THR A 164 -11.26 0.71 1.88
C THR A 164 -11.70 -0.34 2.88
N ARG A 165 -11.27 -1.58 2.69
CA ARG A 165 -11.41 -2.69 3.63
C ARG A 165 -10.06 -3.38 3.82
N SER A 166 -9.90 -4.12 4.91
CA SER A 166 -8.66 -4.84 5.21
C SER A 166 -8.89 -6.34 5.37
N MET A 167 -7.86 -7.12 5.02
CA MET A 167 -7.84 -8.57 5.19
C MET A 167 -7.51 -9.01 6.62
N GLY A 168 -6.98 -8.14 7.48
CA GLY A 168 -6.71 -8.50 8.88
C GLY A 168 -6.10 -7.39 9.73
N GLY A 169 -5.88 -7.73 11.01
CA GLY A 169 -5.30 -6.88 12.04
C GLY A 169 -6.15 -5.69 12.44
N TRP A 170 -5.54 -4.73 13.13
CA TRP A 170 -6.19 -3.51 13.59
C TRP A 170 -6.83 -2.69 12.45
N THR A 171 -6.25 -2.68 11.24
CA THR A 171 -6.89 -1.98 10.11
C THR A 171 -8.20 -2.63 9.66
N GLN A 172 -8.39 -3.93 9.89
CA GLN A 172 -9.67 -4.61 9.67
C GLN A 172 -10.69 -4.24 10.74
N GLU A 173 -10.28 -4.08 12.00
CA GLU A 173 -11.15 -3.60 13.06
C GLU A 173 -11.65 -2.18 12.76
N LEU A 174 -10.75 -1.31 12.28
CA LEU A 174 -11.06 0.07 11.93
C LEU A 174 -11.97 0.20 10.70
N LEU A 175 -11.66 -0.54 9.63
CA LEU A 175 -12.27 -0.32 8.31
C LEU A 175 -13.36 -1.35 7.96
N GLY A 176 -13.40 -2.46 8.69
CA GLY A 176 -14.20 -3.64 8.37
C GLY A 176 -13.49 -4.62 7.41
N PRO A 177 -13.97 -5.87 7.36
CA PRO A 177 -13.42 -6.90 6.49
C PRO A 177 -13.81 -6.71 5.03
N ALA A 178 -12.92 -7.12 4.12
CA ALA A 178 -13.27 -7.23 2.71
C ALA A 178 -14.14 -8.47 2.47
N THR A 179 -15.31 -8.30 1.87
CA THR A 179 -16.25 -9.39 1.55
C THR A 179 -16.62 -9.39 0.07
N ARG A 180 -17.15 -10.52 -0.43
CA ARG A 180 -17.68 -10.60 -1.80
C ARG A 180 -18.78 -9.57 -2.02
N ASP A 181 -19.69 -9.42 -1.07
CA ASP A 181 -20.83 -8.51 -1.14
C ASP A 181 -20.39 -7.05 -1.17
N TRP A 182 -19.38 -6.67 -0.39
CA TRP A 182 -18.85 -5.30 -0.45
C TRP A 182 -18.15 -5.02 -1.78
N LEU A 183 -17.46 -6.02 -2.35
CA LEU A 183 -16.76 -5.90 -3.63
C LEU A 183 -17.69 -5.94 -4.86
N SER A 184 -18.96 -6.37 -4.71
CA SER A 184 -19.96 -6.42 -5.78
C SER A 184 -20.88 -5.20 -5.85
N GLN A 185 -20.94 -4.38 -4.80
CA GLN A 185 -21.63 -3.08 -4.75
C GLN A 185 -20.89 -1.97 -5.49
#